data_AF-A0A8H6SY26-F1
#
_entry.id   AF-A0A8H6SY26-F1
#
_cell.length_a   1.000
_cell.length_b   1.000
_cell.length_c   1.000
_cell.angle_alpha   90.00
_cell.angle_beta   90.00
_cell.angle_gamma   90.00
#
_symmetry.space_group_name_H-M   'P 1'
#
loop_
_entity.id
_entity.type
_entity.pdbx_description
1 polymer ?
#
loop_
_entity_poly.entity_id
_entity_poly.type
_entity_poly.pdbx_seq_one_letter_code
_entity_poly.pdbx_strand_id
1 'polypeptide(L)'
;MSSKWQVKISQSRGAPYFFNPETKESIWTTPPDLTEEQAAALLSEAQAAKRSSGQVRASHLLVKHSGSRRPASWKDPNITRSKDEAIEILRGFQSEIGTSADKFGELASVHSDCSSHSSKGDLGWFGPGQMQKPFEEATFALKVGQISDVISTDSGKETNVYVHLNKAFAVHFCSLNSLILYSPPRARIGLSSTSFALGKLPLFALPGTPMSEVRVSRIFVHPIKSCRGISVDEARFTPEGLEYDRLWCIVDQDSTIITARESPKMVLITSEIRKDPTAPHGGLLSVSFPEESGCESFSIPLRPSQEQLEQWQRVPKVAMQGEPFGDGFVCEAVSGSRSVSAILSEYFGRPVNLVYKGAEIRTCETTETHPDLAATAVFQDCFPVMVLSEESTTRIEQEVRNHIGKQGVEERWRTDSLLIERFRPNIVFQGAGPFAEDGWKQIRFGDGPVINLVSKCNRCLLPNVDPVKGERDKAVPYKIIMKFRTGVDPVNKMKPCVGVNAVPLSEGEVRVGDVVHWE
;
A
#
# COMPACT_ATOMS: atom_id res chain seq x y z
N MET A 1 22.54 -17.28 35.20
CA MET A 1 23.04 -18.27 34.23
C MET A 1 22.50 -17.87 32.87
N SER A 2 23.34 -17.77 31.84
CA SER A 2 22.86 -17.45 30.49
C SER A 2 21.94 -18.57 30.03
N SER A 3 20.68 -18.26 29.74
CA SER A 3 19.74 -19.24 29.17
C SER A 3 20.34 -19.83 27.89
N LYS A 4 20.26 -21.15 27.72
CA LYS A 4 20.66 -21.84 26.49
C LYS A 4 19.68 -21.59 25.33
N TRP A 5 18.52 -21.01 25.64
CA TRP A 5 17.45 -20.75 24.67
C TRP A 5 17.42 -19.28 24.28
N GLN A 6 17.28 -19.05 22.97
CA GLN A 6 17.08 -17.74 22.37
C GLN A 6 15.67 -17.67 21.79
N VAL A 7 15.00 -16.53 21.95
CA VAL A 7 13.71 -16.31 21.28
C VAL A 7 13.97 -15.83 19.86
N LYS A 8 13.38 -16.54 18.88
CA LYS A 8 13.38 -16.17 17.47
C LYS A 8 11.97 -15.91 17.00
N ILE A 9 11.82 -15.08 15.97
CA ILE A 9 10.54 -14.82 15.33
C ILE A 9 10.43 -15.67 14.06
N SER A 10 9.33 -16.39 13.92
CA SER A 10 9.05 -17.14 12.70
C SER A 10 8.78 -16.21 11.52
N GLN A 11 9.48 -16.44 10.40
CA GLN A 11 9.27 -15.65 9.17
C GLN A 11 7.90 -15.90 8.51
N SER A 12 7.29 -17.07 8.73
CA SER A 12 6.00 -17.42 8.13
C SER A 12 4.81 -17.08 9.03
N ARG A 13 4.99 -17.10 10.36
CA ARG A 13 3.90 -16.90 11.33
C ARG A 13 4.00 -15.61 12.12
N GLY A 14 5.14 -14.90 12.10
CA GLY A 14 5.37 -13.71 12.91
C GLY A 14 5.38 -13.94 14.43
N ALA A 15 5.16 -15.19 14.87
CA ALA A 15 5.10 -15.58 16.27
C ALA A 15 6.50 -15.95 16.81
N PRO A 16 6.78 -15.63 18.08
CA PRO A 16 8.02 -16.03 18.74
C PRO A 16 8.06 -17.53 19.03
N TYR A 17 9.25 -18.12 18.95
CA TYR A 17 9.54 -19.50 19.35
C TYR A 17 10.93 -19.57 20.01
N PHE A 18 11.17 -20.60 20.81
CA PHE A 18 12.46 -20.82 21.47
C PHE A 18 13.38 -21.67 20.59
N PHE A 19 14.61 -21.21 20.42
CA PHE A 19 15.65 -21.86 19.63
C PHE A 19 16.89 -22.12 20.47
N ASN A 20 17.35 -23.37 20.48
CA ASN A 20 18.61 -23.74 21.11
C ASN A 20 19.74 -23.76 20.06
N PRO A 21 20.74 -22.87 20.13
CA PRO A 21 21.80 -22.78 19.13
C PRO A 21 22.81 -23.94 19.18
N GLU A 22 22.90 -24.66 20.31
CA GLU A 22 23.77 -25.84 20.48
C GLU A 22 23.14 -27.07 19.84
N THR A 23 21.86 -27.34 20.11
CA THR A 23 21.15 -28.54 19.62
C THR A 23 20.42 -28.33 18.29
N LYS A 24 20.26 -27.07 17.84
CA LYS A 24 19.45 -26.64 16.69
C LYS A 24 17.95 -26.93 16.81
N GLU A 25 17.49 -27.25 18.02
CA GLU A 25 16.08 -27.52 18.29
C GLU A 25 15.24 -26.24 18.33
N SER A 26 14.00 -26.33 17.86
CA SER A 26 13.04 -25.23 17.83
C SER A 26 11.72 -25.68 18.45
N ILE A 27 11.27 -25.01 19.50
CA ILE A 27 10.02 -25.33 20.20
C ILE A 27 9.17 -24.09 20.39
N TRP A 28 7.85 -24.28 20.26
CA TRP A 28 6.85 -23.20 20.31
C TRP A 28 6.25 -23.00 21.70
N THR A 29 6.49 -23.95 22.59
CA THR A 29 6.09 -23.94 23.98
C THR A 29 7.30 -23.67 24.86
N THR A 30 7.05 -23.36 26.13
CA THR A 30 8.10 -23.19 27.15
C THR A 30 9.04 -24.40 27.15
N PRO A 31 10.36 -24.19 26.99
CA PRO A 31 11.36 -25.26 27.10
C PRO A 31 11.29 -25.97 28.46
N PRO A 32 11.52 -27.29 28.51
CA PRO A 32 11.42 -28.07 29.74
C PRO A 32 12.44 -27.68 30.82
N ASP A 33 13.50 -26.99 30.43
CA ASP A 33 14.57 -26.46 31.29
C ASP A 33 14.38 -24.98 31.69
N LEU A 34 13.26 -24.35 31.30
CA LEU A 34 12.88 -22.99 31.71
C LEU A 34 11.61 -23.00 32.55
N THR A 35 11.55 -22.17 33.59
CA THR A 35 10.28 -21.86 34.28
C THR A 35 9.40 -20.96 33.41
N GLU A 36 8.09 -20.94 33.65
CA GLU A 36 7.16 -20.06 32.92
C GLU A 36 7.55 -18.58 33.04
N GLU A 37 8.05 -18.16 34.20
CA GLU A 37 8.51 -16.79 34.46
C GLU A 37 9.78 -16.44 33.66
N GLN A 38 10.72 -17.39 33.55
CA GLN A 38 11.93 -17.21 32.74
C GLN A 38 11.62 -17.18 31.24
N ALA A 39 10.67 -18.01 30.80
CA ALA A 39 10.18 -18.01 29.43
C ALA A 39 9.46 -16.70 29.08
N ALA A 40 8.60 -16.20 29.98
CA ALA A 40 7.92 -14.92 29.82
C ALA A 40 8.91 -13.74 29.78
N ALA A 41 9.96 -13.75 30.61
CA ALA A 41 11.00 -12.73 30.60
C ALA A 41 11.75 -12.69 29.25
N LEU A 42 12.16 -13.85 28.73
CA LEU A 42 12.83 -13.94 27.42
C LEU A 42 11.93 -13.51 26.25
N LEU A 43 10.64 -13.86 26.31
CA LEU A 43 9.66 -13.41 25.31
C LEU A 43 9.44 -11.89 25.38
N SER A 44 9.37 -11.33 26.59
CA SER A 44 9.23 -9.90 26.84
C SER A 44 10.46 -9.12 26.36
N GLU A 45 11.67 -9.61 26.63
CA GLU A 45 12.92 -9.02 26.12
C GLU A 45 12.98 -9.04 24.58
N ALA A 46 12.58 -10.15 23.95
CA ALA A 46 12.53 -10.23 22.49
C ALA A 46 11.46 -9.30 21.87
N GLN A 47 10.33 -9.12 22.57
CA GLN A 47 9.28 -8.16 22.18
C GLN A 47 9.72 -6.70 22.41
N ALA A 48 10.48 -6.43 23.47
CA ALA A 48 11.07 -5.12 23.75
C ALA A 48 12.16 -4.77 22.72
N ALA A 49 13.00 -5.72 22.33
CA ALA A 49 13.98 -5.57 21.24
C ALA A 49 13.31 -5.31 19.88
N LYS A 50 12.15 -5.94 19.62
CA LYS A 50 11.30 -5.65 18.46
C LYS A 50 10.69 -4.24 18.51
N ARG A 51 10.31 -3.75 19.71
CA ARG A 51 9.80 -2.39 19.91
C ARG A 51 10.89 -1.31 19.75
N SER A 52 12.15 -1.64 20.01
CA SER A 52 13.28 -0.70 19.86
C SER A 52 13.89 -0.63 18.46
N SER A 53 13.53 -1.51 17.53
CA SER A 53 14.11 -1.51 16.18
C SER A 53 13.25 -0.73 15.19
N GLY A 54 13.39 0.60 15.17
CA GLY A 54 12.91 1.41 14.06
C GLY A 54 13.57 1.00 12.74
N GLN A 55 12.86 1.15 11.62
CA GLN A 55 13.52 1.08 10.31
C GLN A 55 14.41 2.32 10.13
N VAL A 56 15.54 2.15 9.46
CA VAL A 56 16.42 3.24 9.06
C VAL A 56 16.43 3.35 7.53
N ARG A 57 16.61 4.56 7.02
CA ARG A 57 16.85 4.81 5.60
C ARG A 57 18.23 5.39 5.43
N ALA A 58 19.00 4.82 4.51
CA ALA A 58 20.34 5.29 4.21
C ALA A 58 20.66 5.22 2.73
N SER A 59 21.56 6.11 2.32
CA SER A 59 22.22 6.04 1.02
C SER A 59 23.65 5.55 1.19
N HIS A 60 24.18 4.85 0.20
CA HIS A 60 25.57 4.37 0.20
C HIS A 60 26.33 4.72 -1.09
N LEU A 61 27.65 4.88 -0.96
CA LEU A 61 28.58 4.86 -2.10
C LEU A 61 29.42 3.59 -1.99
N LEU A 62 29.30 2.72 -2.99
CA LEU A 62 29.96 1.42 -3.01
C LEU A 62 31.11 1.39 -4.02
N VAL A 63 32.31 0.98 -3.61
CA VAL A 63 33.40 0.64 -4.54
C VAL A 63 33.74 -0.83 -4.36
N LYS A 64 33.64 -1.59 -5.46
CA LYS A 64 34.01 -3.02 -5.49
C LYS A 64 35.49 -3.18 -5.82
N HIS A 65 36.03 -4.35 -5.48
CA HIS A 65 37.38 -4.78 -5.81
C HIS A 65 37.38 -6.25 -6.28
N SER A 66 38.53 -6.76 -6.68
CA SER A 66 38.72 -8.13 -7.20
C SER A 66 38.27 -9.25 -6.25
N GLY A 67 38.22 -8.95 -4.95
CA GLY A 67 37.75 -9.86 -3.89
C GLY A 67 36.27 -9.70 -3.52
N SER A 68 35.50 -8.86 -4.21
CA SER A 68 34.05 -8.75 -3.98
C SER A 68 33.31 -9.96 -4.57
N ARG A 69 32.24 -10.45 -3.92
CA ARG A 69 31.40 -11.60 -4.37
C ARG A 69 31.04 -11.61 -5.86
N ARG A 70 30.82 -10.42 -6.43
CA ARG A 70 30.65 -10.22 -7.87
C ARG A 70 31.53 -9.05 -8.28
N PRO A 71 32.77 -9.28 -8.78
CA PRO A 71 33.71 -8.23 -9.19
C PRO A 71 33.32 -7.66 -10.56
N ALA A 72 32.07 -7.20 -10.66
CA ALA A 72 31.48 -6.58 -11.85
C ALA A 72 30.35 -5.65 -11.39
N SER A 73 30.16 -4.54 -12.09
CA SER A 73 29.09 -3.57 -11.86
C SER A 73 28.45 -3.15 -13.18
N TRP A 74 27.57 -2.15 -13.14
CA TRP A 74 26.93 -1.60 -14.33
C TRP A 74 27.91 -0.77 -15.19
N LYS A 75 28.99 -0.25 -14.59
CA LYS A 75 29.99 0.57 -15.27
C LYS A 75 31.27 -0.18 -15.63
N ASP A 76 31.56 -1.29 -14.95
CA ASP A 76 32.77 -2.09 -15.17
C ASP A 76 32.41 -3.58 -15.14
N PRO A 77 32.44 -4.29 -16.29
CA PRO A 77 32.08 -5.70 -16.34
C PRO A 77 33.14 -6.62 -15.72
N ASN A 78 34.35 -6.15 -15.45
CA ASN A 78 35.44 -6.95 -14.86
C ASN A 78 36.36 -6.10 -13.98
N ILE A 79 36.03 -6.02 -12.69
CA ILE A 79 36.73 -5.20 -11.71
C ILE A 79 37.98 -5.91 -11.20
N THR A 80 39.15 -5.36 -11.54
CA THR A 80 40.47 -5.94 -11.20
C THR A 80 41.20 -5.22 -10.06
N ARG A 81 40.73 -4.03 -9.64
CA ARG A 81 41.35 -3.23 -8.57
C ARG A 81 41.42 -3.97 -7.24
N SER A 82 42.44 -3.68 -6.42
CA SER A 82 42.66 -4.28 -5.11
C SER A 82 41.73 -3.71 -4.03
N LYS A 83 41.68 -4.36 -2.85
CA LYS A 83 40.93 -3.86 -1.69
C LYS A 83 41.47 -2.51 -1.22
N ASP A 84 42.79 -2.35 -1.20
CA ASP A 84 43.45 -1.13 -0.75
C ASP A 84 43.19 0.03 -1.73
N GLU A 85 43.23 -0.22 -3.04
CA GLU A 85 42.84 0.77 -4.06
C GLU A 85 41.37 1.19 -3.91
N ALA A 86 40.46 0.27 -3.62
CA ALA A 86 39.06 0.59 -3.38
C ALA A 86 38.86 1.47 -2.12
N ILE A 87 39.66 1.24 -1.07
CA ILE A 87 39.67 2.06 0.15
C ILE A 87 40.21 3.47 -0.16
N GLU A 88 41.31 3.57 -0.91
CA GLU A 88 41.89 4.86 -1.30
C GLU A 88 40.92 5.70 -2.15
N ILE A 89 40.24 5.08 -3.12
CA ILE A 89 39.19 5.72 -3.92
C ILE A 89 38.08 6.27 -3.02
N LEU A 90 37.61 5.49 -2.05
CA LEU A 90 36.56 5.92 -1.12
C LEU A 90 37.00 7.00 -0.15
N ARG A 91 38.25 7.00 0.30
CA ARG A 91 38.83 8.10 1.09
C ARG A 91 38.96 9.38 0.28
N GLY A 92 39.28 9.25 -1.02
CA GLY A 92 39.24 10.36 -1.97
C GLY A 92 37.84 10.97 -2.05
N PHE A 93 36.82 10.14 -2.28
CA PHE A 93 35.43 10.60 -2.29
C PHE A 93 34.98 11.16 -0.94
N GLN A 94 35.34 10.55 0.18
CA GLN A 94 35.01 11.06 1.51
C GLN A 94 35.61 12.46 1.75
N SER A 95 36.86 12.68 1.35
CA SER A 95 37.52 13.99 1.41
C SER A 95 36.83 15.01 0.50
N GLU A 96 36.41 14.58 -0.68
CA GLU A 96 35.70 15.42 -1.65
C GLU A 96 34.28 15.79 -1.18
N ILE A 97 33.57 14.85 -0.54
CA ILE A 97 32.21 15.00 -0.02
C ILE A 97 32.18 15.95 1.17
N GLY A 98 33.16 15.84 2.08
CA GLY A 98 33.17 16.58 3.35
C GLY A 98 31.90 16.32 4.15
N THR A 99 31.07 17.35 4.34
CA THR A 99 29.76 17.25 5.00
C THR A 99 28.57 17.40 4.03
N SER A 100 28.83 17.50 2.71
CA SER A 100 27.81 17.83 1.72
C SER A 100 26.92 16.63 1.36
N ALA A 101 25.61 16.81 1.55
CA ALA A 101 24.57 15.87 1.17
C ALA A 101 24.49 15.63 -0.34
N ASP A 102 24.48 16.73 -1.09
CA ASP A 102 24.20 16.71 -2.52
C ASP A 102 25.39 16.11 -3.26
N LYS A 103 26.61 16.45 -2.80
CA LYS A 103 27.84 15.92 -3.34
C LYS A 103 28.00 14.42 -3.11
N PHE A 104 27.54 13.91 -1.96
CA PHE A 104 27.44 12.46 -1.73
C PHE A 104 26.55 11.79 -2.78
N GLY A 105 25.35 12.34 -3.02
CA GLY A 105 24.40 11.78 -3.97
C GLY A 105 24.88 11.84 -5.43
N GLU A 106 25.57 12.91 -5.81
CA GLU A 106 26.22 13.07 -7.12
C GLU A 106 27.31 12.02 -7.33
N LEU A 107 28.25 11.91 -6.39
CA LEU A 107 29.34 10.93 -6.48
C LEU A 107 28.82 9.49 -6.41
N ALA A 108 27.77 9.22 -5.64
CA ALA A 108 27.12 7.91 -5.63
C ALA A 108 26.47 7.58 -6.98
N SER A 109 25.90 8.57 -7.68
CA SER A 109 25.25 8.35 -8.98
C SER A 109 26.23 7.99 -10.09
N VAL A 110 27.43 8.57 -10.03
CA VAL A 110 28.48 8.41 -11.06
C VAL A 110 29.43 7.26 -10.71
N HIS A 111 29.81 7.13 -9.45
CA HIS A 111 30.94 6.27 -9.04
C HIS A 111 30.54 5.02 -8.24
N SER A 112 29.29 4.86 -7.81
CA SER A 112 28.90 3.65 -7.06
C SER A 112 28.83 2.41 -7.98
N ASP A 113 29.44 1.31 -7.56
CA ASP A 113 29.36 -0.01 -8.19
C ASP A 113 28.07 -0.78 -7.84
N CYS A 114 27.15 -0.15 -7.11
CA CYS A 114 25.82 -0.67 -6.78
C CYS A 114 24.77 -0.21 -7.78
N SER A 115 23.70 -0.99 -7.98
CA SER A 115 22.55 -0.59 -8.79
C SER A 115 21.79 0.61 -8.21
N SER A 116 21.96 0.92 -6.92
CA SER A 116 21.37 2.11 -6.28
C SER A 116 21.96 3.44 -6.79
N HIS A 117 23.01 3.41 -7.62
CA HIS A 117 23.57 4.61 -8.26
C HIS A 117 22.49 5.44 -8.99
N SER A 118 21.52 4.78 -9.65
CA SER A 118 20.41 5.46 -10.34
C SER A 118 19.48 6.26 -9.42
N SER A 119 19.61 6.07 -8.10
CA SER A 119 18.82 6.72 -7.06
C SER A 119 19.71 7.45 -6.05
N LYS A 120 20.83 8.02 -6.52
CA LYS A 120 21.81 8.75 -5.68
C LYS A 120 22.31 7.92 -4.48
N GLY A 121 22.39 6.60 -4.65
CA GLY A 121 22.83 5.65 -3.65
C GLY A 121 21.77 5.22 -2.62
N ASP A 122 20.53 5.69 -2.71
CA ASP A 122 19.45 5.36 -1.75
C ASP A 122 19.11 3.86 -1.74
N LEU A 123 19.06 3.29 -0.54
CA LEU A 123 18.70 1.88 -0.29
C LEU A 123 17.27 1.70 0.23
N GLY A 124 16.54 2.81 0.43
CA GLY A 124 15.22 2.78 1.03
C GLY A 124 15.24 2.41 2.51
N TRP A 125 14.07 2.09 3.05
CA TRP A 125 13.90 1.72 4.45
C TRP A 125 14.27 0.27 4.70
N PHE A 126 15.09 0.02 5.71
CA PHE A 126 15.41 -1.33 6.16
C PHE A 126 15.45 -1.42 7.69
N GLY A 127 15.02 -2.57 8.21
CA GLY A 127 15.10 -2.94 9.62
C GLY A 127 16.25 -3.93 9.89
N PRO A 128 16.47 -4.33 11.15
CA PRO A 128 17.53 -5.26 11.50
C PRO A 128 17.41 -6.61 10.79
N GLY A 129 18.55 -7.18 10.41
CA GLY A 129 18.64 -8.46 9.70
C GLY A 129 18.34 -8.38 8.19
N GLN A 130 18.12 -7.18 7.63
CA GLN A 130 17.88 -6.99 6.19
C GLN A 130 19.16 -6.61 5.42
N MET A 131 20.19 -6.12 6.10
CA MET A 131 21.46 -5.73 5.50
C MET A 131 22.63 -6.58 6.03
N GLN A 132 23.81 -6.47 5.40
CA GLN A 132 25.02 -7.11 5.93
C GLN A 132 25.38 -6.51 7.29
N LYS A 133 25.71 -7.36 8.26
CA LYS A 133 25.87 -6.97 9.66
C LYS A 133 26.80 -5.75 9.88
N PRO A 134 27.98 -5.63 9.26
CA PRO A 134 28.83 -4.44 9.46
C PRO A 134 28.22 -3.16 8.87
N PHE A 135 27.50 -3.28 7.75
CA PHE A 135 26.78 -2.16 7.14
C PHE A 135 25.59 -1.73 8.00
N GLU A 136 24.86 -2.70 8.54
CA GLU A 136 23.72 -2.49 9.42
C GLU A 136 24.16 -1.80 10.72
N GLU A 137 25.12 -2.37 11.45
CA GLU A 137 25.63 -1.80 12.71
C GLU A 137 26.12 -0.36 12.52
N ALA A 138 26.87 -0.10 11.44
CA ALA A 138 27.32 1.25 11.15
C ALA A 138 26.17 2.20 10.82
N THR A 139 25.17 1.75 10.06
CA THR A 139 24.05 2.62 9.67
C THR A 139 23.13 2.94 10.85
N PHE A 140 22.85 1.96 11.71
CA PHE A 140 22.05 2.16 12.91
C PHE A 140 22.77 3.02 13.97
N ALA A 141 24.10 3.10 13.93
CA ALA A 141 24.89 3.97 14.79
C ALA A 141 24.96 5.43 14.31
N LEU A 142 24.58 5.73 13.06
CA LEU A 142 24.63 7.09 12.51
C LEU A 142 23.47 7.94 13.01
N LYS A 143 23.78 9.20 13.34
CA LYS A 143 22.77 10.24 13.41
C LYS A 143 22.35 10.66 12.01
N VAL A 144 21.15 11.19 11.91
CA VAL A 144 20.66 11.72 10.64
C VAL A 144 21.54 12.86 10.15
N GLY A 145 21.84 12.84 8.85
CA GLY A 145 22.71 13.78 8.18
C GLY A 145 24.19 13.42 8.30
N GLN A 146 24.55 12.49 9.20
CA GLN A 146 25.91 12.06 9.42
C GLN A 146 26.38 11.13 8.30
N ILE A 147 27.63 11.31 7.92
CA ILE A 147 28.34 10.44 6.98
C ILE A 147 29.25 9.51 7.79
N SER A 148 29.22 8.21 7.51
CA SER A 148 30.09 7.24 8.18
C SER A 148 31.56 7.41 7.79
N ASP A 149 32.44 6.72 8.52
CA ASP A 149 33.74 6.40 7.96
C ASP A 149 33.63 5.30 6.89
N VAL A 150 34.74 5.01 6.22
CA VAL A 150 34.88 3.94 5.23
C VAL A 150 34.72 2.58 5.92
N ILE A 151 33.61 1.89 5.67
CA ILE A 151 33.28 0.61 6.31
C ILE A 151 33.62 -0.55 5.37
N SER A 152 34.48 -1.46 5.82
CA SER A 152 34.71 -2.76 5.16
C SER A 152 33.77 -3.81 5.75
N THR A 153 32.93 -4.43 4.94
CA THR A 153 32.24 -5.66 5.35
C THR A 153 33.20 -6.83 5.23
N ASP A 154 33.41 -7.65 6.26
CA ASP A 154 34.11 -8.93 6.10
C ASP A 154 33.15 -10.03 6.57
N SER A 155 32.80 -10.98 5.70
CA SER A 155 32.05 -12.18 6.10
C SER A 155 32.93 -13.42 5.92
N GLY A 156 33.06 -14.21 7.00
CA GLY A 156 33.86 -15.42 7.03
C GLY A 156 33.32 -16.49 6.07
N LYS A 157 34.27 -17.11 5.35
CA LYS A 157 34.12 -18.04 4.21
C LYS A 157 33.24 -17.47 3.09
N GLU A 158 33.94 -16.92 2.08
CA GLU A 158 33.43 -16.26 0.87
C GLU A 158 33.06 -14.77 1.04
N THR A 159 34.11 -13.94 1.12
CA THR A 159 34.31 -12.70 0.31
C THR A 159 33.06 -11.87 -0.03
N ASN A 160 32.40 -11.29 0.98
CA ASN A 160 31.66 -10.04 0.79
C ASN A 160 32.47 -8.89 1.39
N VAL A 161 33.50 -8.46 0.66
CA VAL A 161 34.22 -7.23 0.99
C VAL A 161 33.69 -6.12 0.10
N TYR A 162 32.89 -5.28 0.72
CA TYR A 162 32.37 -4.05 0.18
C TYR A 162 32.89 -2.92 1.05
N VAL A 163 33.28 -1.83 0.40
CA VAL A 163 33.69 -0.64 1.10
C VAL A 163 32.59 0.41 0.90
N HIS A 164 32.05 0.93 2.00
CA HIS A 164 30.88 1.81 2.01
C HIS A 164 31.17 3.15 2.68
N LEU A 165 30.60 4.21 2.11
CA LEU A 165 30.35 5.47 2.79
C LEU A 165 28.83 5.64 2.92
N ASN A 166 28.31 5.85 4.13
CA ASN A 166 26.86 5.83 4.41
C ASN A 166 26.36 7.20 4.88
N LYS A 167 25.11 7.54 4.55
CA LYS A 167 24.42 8.72 5.10
C LYS A 167 23.00 8.41 5.55
N ALA A 168 22.63 8.76 6.78
CA ALA A 168 21.28 8.58 7.33
C ALA A 168 20.37 9.82 7.09
N PHE A 169 19.05 9.63 6.95
CA PHE A 169 18.02 10.69 6.84
C PHE A 169 16.97 10.60 7.98
N ALA A 170 16.48 11.74 8.53
CA ALA A 170 15.47 11.82 9.62
C ALA A 170 14.12 12.20 9.05
N VAL A 171 13.10 11.73 9.77
CA VAL A 171 11.94 12.55 10.14
C VAL A 171 11.89 12.62 11.67
N HIS A 172 11.83 13.83 12.22
CA HIS A 172 11.25 14.12 13.53
C HIS A 172 10.30 15.31 13.34
N PHE A 173 9.04 15.15 13.72
CA PHE A 173 8.00 16.18 13.66
C PHE A 173 8.29 17.30 14.66
N CYS A 174 8.17 18.56 14.22
CA CYS A 174 7.78 19.69 15.07
C CYS A 174 7.06 20.74 14.22
N SER A 175 5.87 21.16 14.66
CA SER A 175 5.11 22.27 14.09
C SER A 175 5.90 23.58 14.20
N LEU A 176 5.76 24.50 13.22
CA LEU A 176 5.64 25.95 13.47
C LEU A 176 5.37 26.72 12.17
N ASN A 177 4.40 27.63 12.27
CA ASN A 177 4.18 28.78 11.40
C ASN A 177 5.43 29.64 11.25
N SER A 178 5.69 30.19 10.06
CA SER A 178 5.59 31.64 9.77
C SER A 178 6.21 32.01 8.42
N LEU A 179 5.58 33.01 7.79
CA LEU A 179 5.94 33.81 6.61
C LEU A 179 7.44 33.99 6.35
N ILE A 180 7.83 34.01 5.06
CA ILE A 180 8.62 35.10 4.43
C ILE A 180 8.20 35.28 2.96
N LEU A 181 7.84 36.53 2.62
CA LEU A 181 7.65 37.08 1.28
C LEU A 181 8.98 37.14 0.51
N TYR A 182 9.06 36.70 -0.74
CA TYR A 182 9.92 37.32 -1.78
C TYR A 182 9.57 36.84 -3.21
N SER A 183 9.27 37.78 -4.10
CA SER A 183 9.36 37.72 -5.58
C SER A 183 10.55 38.61 -5.99
N PRO A 184 11.05 38.71 -7.26
CA PRO A 184 10.83 38.01 -8.55
C PRO A 184 12.24 37.59 -9.17
N PRO A 185 12.53 37.48 -10.51
CA PRO A 185 11.72 37.62 -11.72
C PRO A 185 11.89 36.58 -12.85
N ARG A 186 10.96 36.74 -13.82
CA ARG A 186 10.86 36.20 -15.18
C ARG A 186 12.18 35.95 -15.91
N ALA A 187 12.25 34.84 -16.65
CA ALA A 187 13.03 34.73 -17.88
C ALA A 187 12.22 34.02 -18.97
N ARG A 188 12.03 34.71 -20.10
CA ARG A 188 11.63 34.15 -21.40
C ARG A 188 12.86 33.58 -22.09
N ILE A 189 12.78 32.36 -22.62
CA ILE A 189 13.45 31.83 -23.82
C ILE A 189 12.52 30.68 -24.26
N GLY A 190 12.08 30.47 -25.49
CA GLY A 190 12.60 30.79 -26.80
C GLY A 190 12.39 29.52 -27.63
N LEU A 191 11.47 29.58 -28.60
CA LEU A 191 11.19 28.50 -29.54
C LEU A 191 12.47 28.12 -30.30
N SER A 192 12.79 26.82 -30.36
CA SER A 192 13.53 26.30 -31.50
C SER A 192 13.08 24.87 -31.81
N SER A 193 12.73 24.71 -33.09
CA SER A 193 12.41 23.50 -33.80
C SER A 193 13.60 22.55 -33.92
N THR A 194 13.44 21.26 -33.63
CA THR A 194 14.21 20.19 -34.30
C THR A 194 13.44 18.87 -34.25
N SER A 195 13.69 18.07 -35.29
CA SER A 195 12.84 17.00 -35.83
C SER A 195 12.59 15.78 -34.95
N PHE A 196 11.39 15.23 -35.14
CA PHE A 196 10.92 13.92 -34.69
C PHE A 196 11.81 12.77 -35.19
N ALA A 197 12.20 11.89 -34.27
CA ALA A 197 12.59 10.51 -34.57
C ALA A 197 11.42 9.59 -34.20
N LEU A 198 10.86 8.90 -35.20
CA LEU A 198 9.80 7.89 -35.03
C LEU A 198 10.28 6.75 -34.11
N GLY A 199 9.56 6.52 -33.01
CA GLY A 199 9.78 5.38 -32.12
C GLY A 199 8.54 5.03 -31.33
N LYS A 200 7.72 4.12 -31.88
CA LYS A 200 6.59 3.39 -31.24
C LYS A 200 5.48 4.26 -30.63
N LEU A 201 4.57 4.73 -31.48
CA LEU A 201 3.22 5.14 -31.11
C LEU A 201 2.41 3.94 -30.57
N PRO A 202 1.45 4.16 -29.64
CA PRO A 202 0.52 3.13 -29.22
C PRO A 202 -0.37 2.75 -30.40
N LEU A 203 -0.84 1.51 -30.40
CA LEU A 203 -1.77 0.98 -31.39
C LEU A 203 -3.10 1.75 -31.28
N PHE A 204 -3.23 2.86 -32.01
CA PHE A 204 -4.52 3.52 -32.21
C PHE A 204 -5.42 2.56 -32.99
N ALA A 205 -6.62 2.35 -32.45
CA ALA A 205 -7.66 1.54 -33.07
C ALA A 205 -7.88 1.96 -34.54
N LEU A 206 -8.01 0.98 -35.43
CA LEU A 206 -8.37 1.21 -36.82
C LEU A 206 -9.70 1.98 -36.90
N PRO A 207 -9.82 2.99 -37.77
CA PRO A 207 -11.05 3.74 -37.94
C PRO A 207 -12.07 2.86 -38.69
N GLY A 208 -13.17 2.48 -38.04
CA GLY A 208 -14.26 1.77 -38.72
C GLY A 208 -15.13 0.86 -37.86
N THR A 209 -14.74 0.53 -36.62
CA THR A 209 -15.67 -0.07 -35.66
C THR A 209 -16.49 1.05 -35.02
N PRO A 210 -17.84 1.04 -35.08
CA PRO A 210 -18.61 1.99 -34.29
C PRO A 210 -18.16 1.82 -32.83
N MET A 211 -17.68 2.91 -32.20
CA MET A 211 -17.41 2.86 -30.77
C MET A 211 -18.74 2.50 -30.11
N SER A 212 -18.78 1.32 -29.49
CA SER A 212 -19.89 0.99 -28.61
C SER A 212 -19.99 2.10 -27.57
N GLU A 213 -21.20 2.62 -27.41
CA GLU A 213 -21.50 3.60 -26.37
C GLU A 213 -21.04 3.06 -25.01
N VAL A 214 -20.24 3.84 -24.30
CA VAL A 214 -19.77 3.45 -22.96
C VAL A 214 -20.89 3.72 -21.96
N ARG A 215 -21.19 2.73 -21.12
CA ARG A 215 -22.23 2.85 -20.09
C ARG A 215 -21.75 2.37 -18.74
N VAL A 216 -22.35 2.88 -17.68
CA VAL A 216 -22.19 2.35 -16.32
C VAL A 216 -22.88 0.99 -16.25
N SER A 217 -22.12 -0.10 -16.09
CA SER A 217 -22.71 -1.44 -15.97
C SER A 217 -23.02 -1.80 -14.53
N ARG A 218 -22.18 -1.38 -13.58
CA ARG A 218 -22.35 -1.67 -12.14
C ARG A 218 -21.83 -0.52 -11.29
N ILE A 219 -22.48 -0.31 -10.15
CA ILE A 219 -22.04 0.59 -9.10
C ILE A 219 -21.82 -0.24 -7.84
N PHE A 220 -20.67 -0.04 -7.21
CA PHE A 220 -20.34 -0.66 -5.94
C PHE A 220 -20.10 0.39 -4.86
N VAL A 221 -20.74 0.18 -3.72
CA VAL A 221 -20.44 0.89 -2.48
C VAL A 221 -19.77 -0.09 -1.52
N HIS A 222 -18.76 0.37 -0.78
CA HIS A 222 -18.00 -0.45 0.17
C HIS A 222 -18.15 0.11 1.59
N PRO A 223 -19.28 -0.09 2.29
CA PRO A 223 -19.55 0.59 3.55
C PRO A 223 -18.45 0.43 4.59
N ILE A 224 -18.03 -0.82 4.83
CA ILE A 224 -16.96 -1.13 5.76
C ILE A 224 -15.68 -1.42 4.95
N LYS A 225 -14.61 -0.67 5.23
CA LYS A 225 -13.29 -0.87 4.61
C LYS A 225 -12.87 -2.34 4.72
N SER A 226 -12.41 -2.88 3.60
CA SER A 226 -11.97 -4.28 3.43
C SER A 226 -13.07 -5.35 3.46
N CYS A 227 -14.30 -5.04 3.86
CA CYS A 227 -15.42 -5.99 3.81
C CYS A 227 -16.03 -6.07 2.40
N ARG A 228 -17.00 -6.96 2.19
CA ARG A 228 -17.66 -7.12 0.88
C ARG A 228 -18.33 -5.83 0.45
N GLY A 229 -18.12 -5.44 -0.81
CA GLY A 229 -18.88 -4.36 -1.44
C GLY A 229 -20.29 -4.80 -1.77
N ILE A 230 -21.21 -3.85 -1.84
CA ILE A 230 -22.59 -4.05 -2.29
C ILE A 230 -22.76 -3.49 -3.69
N SER A 231 -23.50 -4.20 -4.54
CA SER A 231 -23.92 -3.67 -5.84
C SER A 231 -25.22 -2.88 -5.64
N VAL A 232 -25.29 -1.68 -6.20
CA VAL A 232 -26.46 -0.80 -6.13
C VAL A 232 -26.83 -0.30 -7.52
N ASP A 233 -28.10 0.06 -7.72
CA ASP A 233 -28.59 0.59 -9.01
C ASP A 233 -28.29 2.09 -9.17
N GLU A 234 -28.11 2.79 -8.06
CA GLU A 234 -27.84 4.22 -8.00
C GLU A 234 -26.94 4.55 -6.80
N ALA A 235 -26.13 5.59 -6.93
CA ALA A 235 -25.40 6.16 -5.80
C ALA A 235 -25.21 7.67 -5.98
N ARG A 236 -25.25 8.41 -4.88
CA ARG A 236 -25.01 9.85 -4.86
C ARG A 236 -23.52 10.13 -4.65
N PHE A 237 -22.94 10.98 -5.48
CA PHE A 237 -21.63 11.57 -5.23
C PHE A 237 -21.72 12.65 -4.14
N THR A 238 -20.78 12.59 -3.20
CA THR A 238 -20.45 13.60 -2.19
C THR A 238 -19.03 14.10 -2.44
N PRO A 239 -18.57 15.16 -1.75
CA PRO A 239 -17.16 15.58 -1.83
C PRO A 239 -16.15 14.47 -1.47
N GLU A 240 -16.54 13.48 -0.66
CA GLU A 240 -15.69 12.36 -0.21
C GLU A 240 -15.91 11.05 -0.99
N GLY A 241 -16.62 11.10 -2.12
CA GLY A 241 -16.82 9.94 -3.00
C GLY A 241 -18.27 9.53 -3.19
N LEU A 242 -18.55 8.24 -3.15
CA LEU A 242 -19.93 7.76 -3.15
C LEU A 242 -20.49 7.77 -1.72
N GLU A 243 -21.74 8.17 -1.58
CA GLU A 243 -22.46 8.14 -0.31
C GLU A 243 -22.36 6.75 0.34
N TYR A 244 -22.03 6.74 1.64
CA TYR A 244 -21.78 5.54 2.45
C TYR A 244 -20.55 4.71 2.08
N ASP A 245 -19.70 5.11 1.12
CA ASP A 245 -18.48 4.37 0.81
C ASP A 245 -17.40 4.58 1.88
N ARG A 246 -16.97 3.48 2.50
CA ARG A 246 -15.87 3.40 3.48
C ARG A 246 -15.97 4.39 4.64
N LEU A 247 -17.18 4.69 5.10
CA LEU A 247 -17.41 5.45 6.34
C LEU A 247 -17.07 4.65 7.60
N TRP A 248 -16.97 3.32 7.49
CA TRP A 248 -16.62 2.44 8.58
C TRP A 248 -15.31 1.69 8.31
N CYS A 249 -14.56 1.37 9.36
CA CYS A 249 -13.43 0.46 9.30
C CYS A 249 -13.39 -0.44 10.55
N ILE A 250 -12.71 -1.58 10.45
CA ILE A 250 -12.48 -2.47 11.58
C ILE A 250 -11.04 -2.27 12.02
N VAL A 251 -10.83 -2.01 13.31
CA VAL A 251 -9.51 -1.78 13.91
C VAL A 251 -9.20 -2.79 15.00
N ASP A 252 -7.92 -3.02 15.25
CA ASP A 252 -7.45 -3.75 16.43
C ASP A 252 -7.44 -2.85 17.70
N GLN A 253 -6.90 -3.38 18.80
CA GLN A 253 -6.81 -2.66 20.08
C GLN A 253 -5.91 -1.42 20.03
N ASP A 254 -4.96 -1.37 19.09
CA ASP A 254 -4.06 -0.24 18.87
C ASP A 254 -4.67 0.79 17.90
N SER A 255 -5.96 0.65 17.58
CA SER A 255 -6.68 1.48 16.60
C SER A 255 -6.05 1.41 15.19
N THR A 256 -5.39 0.29 14.87
CA THR A 256 -4.85 0.02 13.53
C THR A 256 -5.88 -0.73 12.69
N ILE A 257 -6.16 -0.22 11.50
CA ILE A 257 -7.08 -0.81 10.55
C ILE A 257 -6.63 -2.22 10.17
N ILE A 258 -7.52 -3.18 10.38
CA ILE A 258 -7.39 -4.54 9.88
C ILE A 258 -7.82 -4.55 8.42
N THR A 259 -6.98 -5.15 7.57
CA THR A 259 -7.25 -5.21 6.13
C THR A 259 -7.52 -6.63 5.68
N ALA A 260 -8.27 -6.78 4.58
CA ALA A 260 -8.48 -8.10 3.99
C ALA A 260 -7.18 -8.73 3.42
N ARG A 261 -6.08 -7.96 3.31
CA ARG A 261 -4.74 -8.51 3.04
C ARG A 261 -4.22 -9.34 4.20
N GLU A 262 -4.54 -8.92 5.42
CA GLU A 262 -4.17 -9.57 6.68
C GLU A 262 -5.20 -10.63 7.07
N SER A 263 -6.49 -10.30 6.99
CA SER A 263 -7.61 -11.19 7.32
C SER A 263 -8.55 -11.36 6.12
N PRO A 264 -8.25 -12.29 5.19
CA PRO A 264 -9.06 -12.52 4.00
C PRO A 264 -10.55 -12.76 4.25
N LYS A 265 -10.92 -13.41 5.38
CA LYS A 265 -12.32 -13.65 5.78
C LYS A 265 -13.16 -12.39 5.96
N MET A 266 -12.56 -11.20 6.01
CA MET A 266 -13.30 -9.92 6.02
C MET A 266 -14.19 -9.75 4.79
N VAL A 267 -13.79 -10.28 3.63
CA VAL A 267 -14.60 -10.19 2.40
C VAL A 267 -15.87 -11.02 2.46
N LEU A 268 -16.02 -11.87 3.48
CA LEU A 268 -17.23 -12.64 3.75
C LEU A 268 -18.21 -11.89 4.65
N ILE A 269 -17.79 -10.78 5.27
CA ILE A 269 -18.69 -9.88 5.99
C ILE A 269 -19.46 -9.08 4.95
N THR A 270 -20.78 -9.16 5.06
CA THR A 270 -21.72 -8.62 4.09
C THR A 270 -22.49 -7.47 4.71
N SER A 271 -22.92 -6.51 3.90
CA SER A 271 -23.71 -5.39 4.38
C SER A 271 -24.92 -5.12 3.49
N GLU A 272 -25.93 -4.48 4.04
CA GLU A 272 -27.12 -4.03 3.34
C GLU A 272 -27.45 -2.60 3.83
N ILE A 273 -27.62 -1.66 2.91
CA ILE A 273 -28.03 -0.29 3.23
C ILE A 273 -29.55 -0.22 3.17
N ARG A 274 -30.19 -0.02 4.32
CA ARG A 274 -31.63 0.18 4.45
C ARG A 274 -31.92 1.65 4.72
N LYS A 275 -32.18 2.42 3.65
CA LYS A 275 -32.53 3.83 3.77
C LYS A 275 -33.93 3.97 4.35
N ASP A 276 -34.06 4.85 5.34
CA ASP A 276 -35.35 5.30 5.87
C ASP A 276 -35.29 6.83 6.00
N PRO A 277 -35.87 7.58 5.05
CA PRO A 277 -35.88 9.04 5.09
C PRO A 277 -36.62 9.63 6.29
N THR A 278 -37.51 8.85 6.92
CA THR A 278 -38.28 9.28 8.09
C THR A 278 -37.50 9.06 9.39
N ALA A 279 -36.48 8.20 9.37
CA ALA A 279 -35.68 7.93 10.54
C ALA A 279 -34.59 9.01 10.73
N PRO A 280 -34.34 9.45 11.97
CA PRO A 280 -33.41 10.56 12.26
C PRO A 280 -31.97 10.27 11.79
N HIS A 281 -31.59 9.00 11.71
CA HIS A 281 -30.28 8.53 11.24
C HIS A 281 -30.22 8.18 9.74
N GLY A 282 -31.25 8.50 8.95
CA GLY A 282 -31.34 8.22 7.51
C GLY A 282 -31.51 6.74 7.14
N GLY A 283 -31.49 5.84 8.13
CA GLY A 283 -31.67 4.41 7.97
C GLY A 283 -30.60 3.61 8.70
N LEU A 284 -30.47 2.33 8.37
CA LEU A 284 -29.57 1.38 9.00
C LEU A 284 -28.64 0.71 8.00
N LEU A 285 -27.39 0.47 8.42
CA LEU A 285 -26.50 -0.50 7.79
C LEU A 285 -26.64 -1.81 8.54
N SER A 286 -27.23 -2.81 7.90
CA SER A 286 -27.30 -4.18 8.44
C SER A 286 -26.05 -4.94 8.03
N VAL A 287 -25.40 -5.62 8.99
CA VAL A 287 -24.15 -6.36 8.79
C VAL A 287 -24.36 -7.81 9.18
N SER A 288 -23.95 -8.71 8.29
CA SER A 288 -24.12 -10.16 8.44
C SER A 288 -22.85 -10.92 8.11
N PHE A 289 -22.76 -12.13 8.66
CA PHE A 289 -21.64 -13.04 8.55
C PHE A 289 -22.06 -14.34 7.85
N PRO A 290 -21.11 -15.17 7.39
CA PRO A 290 -21.42 -16.54 6.95
C PRO A 290 -22.13 -17.33 8.06
N GLU A 291 -23.12 -18.14 7.68
CA GLU A 291 -23.93 -18.91 8.63
C GLU A 291 -23.07 -19.84 9.51
N GLU A 292 -22.05 -20.44 8.91
CA GLU A 292 -21.09 -21.31 9.57
C GLU A 292 -20.23 -20.60 10.63
N SER A 293 -20.21 -19.26 10.67
CA SER A 293 -19.49 -18.54 11.69
C SER A 293 -20.23 -18.51 13.03
N GLY A 294 -21.54 -18.79 13.03
CA GLY A 294 -22.41 -18.71 14.22
C GLY A 294 -22.55 -17.29 14.79
N CYS A 295 -22.03 -16.27 14.12
CA CYS A 295 -22.08 -14.90 14.60
C CYS A 295 -23.42 -14.26 14.26
N GLU A 296 -24.03 -13.60 15.24
CA GLU A 296 -25.26 -12.86 15.03
C GLU A 296 -25.05 -11.65 14.11
N SER A 297 -26.08 -11.29 13.35
CA SER A 297 -26.09 -10.05 12.57
C SER A 297 -26.40 -8.86 13.47
N PHE A 298 -25.91 -7.67 13.10
CA PHE A 298 -26.20 -6.43 13.81
C PHE A 298 -26.59 -5.31 12.85
N SER A 299 -27.13 -4.22 13.37
CA SER A 299 -27.44 -3.01 12.59
C SER A 299 -26.97 -1.76 13.31
N ILE A 300 -26.39 -0.84 12.54
CA ILE A 300 -25.86 0.44 13.00
C ILE A 300 -26.47 1.59 12.20
N PRO A 301 -26.56 2.81 12.75
CA PRO A 301 -27.13 3.96 12.05
C PRO A 301 -26.30 4.33 10.82
N LEU A 302 -26.95 4.66 9.70
CA LEU A 302 -26.27 5.17 8.50
C LEU A 302 -25.65 6.55 8.74
N ARG A 303 -26.34 7.41 9.49
CA ARG A 303 -25.89 8.75 9.89
C ARG A 303 -26.18 8.94 11.39
N PRO A 304 -25.30 8.49 12.29
CA PRO A 304 -25.51 8.68 13.73
C PRO A 304 -25.66 10.16 14.08
N SER A 305 -26.59 10.47 14.99
CA SER A 305 -26.77 11.84 15.49
C SER A 305 -25.61 12.25 16.39
N GLN A 306 -25.45 13.57 16.60
CA GLN A 306 -24.45 14.09 17.52
C GLN A 306 -24.58 13.50 18.94
N GLU A 307 -25.80 13.35 19.44
CA GLU A 307 -26.08 12.72 20.75
C GLU A 307 -25.63 11.26 20.80
N GLN A 308 -25.79 10.51 19.70
CA GLN A 308 -25.31 9.13 19.62
C GLN A 308 -23.77 9.08 19.60
N LEU A 309 -23.13 9.97 18.84
CA LEU A 309 -21.67 10.03 18.78
C LEU A 309 -21.04 10.40 20.13
N GLU A 310 -21.71 11.25 20.92
CA GLU A 310 -21.27 11.62 22.27
C GLU A 310 -21.31 10.45 23.27
N GLN A 311 -22.16 9.46 23.02
CA GLN A 311 -22.24 8.24 23.83
C GLN A 311 -21.21 7.18 23.40
N TRP A 312 -20.70 7.28 22.17
CA TRP A 312 -19.75 6.32 21.62
C TRP A 312 -18.32 6.62 22.06
N GLN A 313 -17.53 5.58 22.26
CA GLN A 313 -16.12 5.75 22.61
C GLN A 313 -15.36 6.41 21.45
N ARG A 314 -14.78 7.59 21.71
CA ARG A 314 -13.95 8.29 20.72
C ARG A 314 -12.61 7.56 20.50
N VAL A 315 -12.22 7.47 19.24
CA VAL A 315 -10.93 6.97 18.75
C VAL A 315 -10.17 8.15 18.15
N PRO A 316 -9.25 8.80 18.89
CA PRO A 316 -8.61 10.04 18.44
C PRO A 316 -7.64 9.82 17.28
N LYS A 317 -7.20 8.59 17.06
CA LYS A 317 -6.29 8.24 15.97
C LYS A 317 -6.59 6.82 15.48
N VAL A 318 -7.07 6.74 14.25
CA VAL A 318 -7.12 5.52 13.45
C VAL A 318 -5.89 5.51 12.54
N ALA A 319 -5.20 4.39 12.43
CA ALA A 319 -4.00 4.27 11.60
C ALA A 319 -4.04 3.06 10.66
N MET A 320 -3.27 3.08 9.58
CA MET A 320 -3.02 1.91 8.75
C MET A 320 -1.54 1.88 8.39
N GLN A 321 -0.83 0.80 8.73
CA GLN A 321 0.61 0.67 8.50
C GLN A 321 1.44 1.82 9.12
N GLY A 322 1.00 2.36 10.26
CA GLY A 322 1.64 3.48 10.95
C GLY A 322 1.19 4.87 10.47
N GLU A 323 0.56 4.96 9.30
CA GLU A 323 0.06 6.21 8.74
C GLU A 323 -1.32 6.59 9.32
N PRO A 324 -1.53 7.85 9.74
CA PRO A 324 -2.82 8.29 10.26
C PRO A 324 -3.89 8.32 9.16
N PHE A 325 -5.09 7.84 9.50
CA PHE A 325 -6.29 7.88 8.65
C PHE A 325 -7.38 8.84 9.20
N GLY A 326 -7.10 9.49 10.33
CA GLY A 326 -8.00 10.44 11.00
C GLY A 326 -8.58 9.86 12.29
N ASP A 327 -9.64 10.49 12.79
CA ASP A 327 -10.36 10.09 13.99
C ASP A 327 -11.65 9.29 13.70
N GLY A 328 -12.24 8.76 14.76
CA GLY A 328 -13.50 8.02 14.68
C GLY A 328 -14.16 7.73 16.02
N PHE A 329 -15.21 6.92 15.98
CA PHE A 329 -15.99 6.49 17.14
C PHE A 329 -16.28 5.00 17.06
N VAL A 330 -16.09 4.27 18.16
CA VAL A 330 -16.46 2.85 18.25
C VAL A 330 -17.98 2.73 18.14
N CYS A 331 -18.44 2.01 17.12
CA CYS A 331 -19.87 1.89 16.85
C CYS A 331 -20.56 0.99 17.86
N GLU A 332 -21.75 1.40 18.29
CA GLU A 332 -22.68 0.55 19.02
C GLU A 332 -23.93 0.26 18.18
N ALA A 333 -24.54 -0.90 18.40
CA ALA A 333 -25.73 -1.33 17.69
C ALA A 333 -26.93 -0.47 18.10
N VAL A 334 -27.87 -0.26 17.17
CA VAL A 334 -29.14 0.43 17.48
C VAL A 334 -30.01 -0.40 18.44
N SER A 335 -29.90 -1.72 18.35
CA SER A 335 -30.61 -2.67 19.20
C SER A 335 -29.80 -3.98 19.30
N GLY A 336 -29.87 -4.63 20.46
CA GLY A 336 -29.19 -5.90 20.72
C GLY A 336 -28.66 -5.97 22.14
N SER A 337 -28.45 -7.18 22.66
CA SER A 337 -27.88 -7.37 24.01
C SER A 337 -26.36 -7.37 24.02
N ARG A 338 -25.71 -7.54 22.85
CA ARG A 338 -24.26 -7.59 22.69
C ARG A 338 -23.76 -6.38 21.89
N SER A 339 -22.60 -5.86 22.26
CA SER A 339 -21.96 -4.78 21.52
C SER A 339 -21.43 -5.27 20.17
N VAL A 340 -21.36 -4.36 19.20
CA VAL A 340 -20.84 -4.65 17.85
C VAL A 340 -19.40 -5.18 17.91
N SER A 341 -18.58 -4.58 18.78
CA SER A 341 -17.21 -5.03 18.99
C SER A 341 -17.12 -6.44 19.55
N ALA A 342 -18.06 -6.87 20.40
CA ALA A 342 -18.08 -8.24 20.91
C ALA A 342 -18.36 -9.27 19.81
N ILE A 343 -19.35 -8.99 18.96
CA ILE A 343 -19.72 -9.85 17.81
C ILE A 343 -18.55 -9.95 16.83
N LEU A 344 -17.95 -8.82 16.47
CA LEU A 344 -16.79 -8.82 15.58
C LEU A 344 -15.59 -9.52 16.23
N SER A 345 -15.32 -9.30 17.51
CA SER A 345 -14.20 -9.96 18.20
C SER A 345 -14.34 -11.48 18.20
N GLU A 346 -15.56 -11.99 18.35
CA GLU A 346 -15.88 -13.40 18.19
C GLU A 346 -15.60 -13.88 16.75
N TYR A 347 -16.12 -13.18 15.74
CA TYR A 347 -15.87 -13.52 14.34
C TYR A 347 -14.38 -13.53 13.99
N PHE A 348 -13.61 -12.57 14.51
CA PHE A 348 -12.17 -12.46 14.24
C PHE A 348 -11.33 -13.42 15.09
N GLY A 349 -11.82 -13.87 16.24
CA GLY A 349 -11.07 -14.65 17.23
C GLY A 349 -10.03 -13.83 17.99
N ARG A 350 -10.15 -12.49 17.96
CA ARG A 350 -9.29 -11.54 18.67
C ARG A 350 -10.05 -10.22 18.89
N PRO A 351 -9.70 -9.42 19.90
CA PRO A 351 -10.37 -8.16 20.15
C PRO A 351 -10.24 -7.18 18.97
N VAL A 352 -11.37 -6.68 18.48
CA VAL A 352 -11.48 -5.68 17.42
C VAL A 352 -12.64 -4.73 17.68
N ASN A 353 -12.59 -3.55 17.07
CA ASN A 353 -13.67 -2.56 17.11
C ASN A 353 -14.13 -2.18 15.71
N LEU A 354 -15.43 -1.96 15.53
CA LEU A 354 -15.94 -1.24 14.36
C LEU A 354 -15.87 0.25 14.65
N VAL A 355 -15.27 1.03 13.76
CA VAL A 355 -15.08 2.47 13.93
C VAL A 355 -15.78 3.21 12.80
N TYR A 356 -16.66 4.13 13.16
CA TYR A 356 -17.26 5.12 12.27
C TYR A 356 -16.35 6.34 12.13
N LYS A 357 -16.27 6.91 10.94
CA LYS A 357 -15.41 8.05 10.64
C LYS A 357 -15.83 9.29 11.45
N GLY A 358 -14.86 9.93 12.10
CA GLY A 358 -15.05 11.17 12.85
C GLY A 358 -14.99 12.43 11.98
N ALA A 359 -14.99 13.61 12.59
CA ALA A 359 -15.07 14.89 11.89
C ALA A 359 -13.73 15.37 11.31
N GLU A 360 -12.59 14.74 11.64
CA GLU A 360 -11.28 15.16 11.13
C GLU A 360 -11.22 15.01 9.61
N ILE A 361 -10.95 16.10 8.90
CA ILE A 361 -10.85 16.09 7.45
C ILE A 361 -9.54 15.41 7.04
N ARG A 362 -9.64 14.38 6.19
CA ARG A 362 -8.48 13.75 5.56
C ARG A 362 -8.39 14.18 4.10
N THR A 363 -7.37 14.98 3.80
CA THR A 363 -7.08 15.44 2.43
C THR A 363 -6.37 14.35 1.64
N CYS A 364 -6.70 14.25 0.35
CA CYS A 364 -5.98 13.40 -0.59
C CYS A 364 -4.62 14.03 -0.95
N GLU A 365 -3.64 13.20 -1.28
CA GLU A 365 -2.38 13.67 -1.84
C GLU A 365 -2.59 14.24 -3.25
N THR A 366 -1.81 15.27 -3.58
CA THR A 366 -1.78 15.83 -4.94
C THR A 366 -1.07 14.85 -5.88
N THR A 367 -1.29 15.03 -7.19
CA THR A 367 -0.67 14.19 -8.21
C THR A 367 0.07 15.06 -9.21
N GLU A 368 1.02 14.50 -9.96
CA GLU A 368 1.76 15.26 -10.99
C GLU A 368 0.83 15.93 -12.01
N THR A 369 -0.30 15.30 -12.31
CA THR A 369 -1.31 15.83 -13.25
C THR A 369 -2.29 16.80 -12.60
N HIS A 370 -2.38 16.80 -11.26
CA HIS A 370 -3.28 17.64 -10.48
C HIS A 370 -2.55 18.17 -9.22
N PRO A 371 -1.62 19.13 -9.38
CA PRO A 371 -0.83 19.67 -8.28
C PRO A 371 -1.65 20.50 -7.29
N ASP A 372 -2.77 21.07 -7.75
CA ASP A 372 -3.68 21.90 -6.94
C ASP A 372 -4.94 21.11 -6.50
N LEU A 373 -4.83 19.78 -6.44
CA LEU A 373 -5.96 18.92 -6.10
C LEU A 373 -6.46 19.18 -4.67
N ALA A 374 -7.68 19.71 -4.56
CA ALA A 374 -8.39 19.89 -3.30
C ALA A 374 -9.48 18.81 -3.16
N ALA A 375 -9.07 17.59 -2.80
CA ALA A 375 -9.98 16.47 -2.59
C ALA A 375 -9.84 15.90 -1.19
N THR A 376 -10.93 15.32 -0.67
CA THR A 376 -10.96 14.65 0.63
C THR A 376 -11.38 13.19 0.46
N ALA A 377 -11.01 12.38 1.44
CA ALA A 377 -11.38 10.99 1.53
C ALA A 377 -11.67 10.64 2.99
N VAL A 378 -12.39 9.54 3.19
CA VAL A 378 -12.59 8.92 4.50
C VAL A 378 -11.60 7.77 4.65
N PHE A 379 -12.07 6.53 4.88
CA PHE A 379 -11.20 5.37 4.98
C PHE A 379 -10.83 4.72 3.63
N GLN A 380 -11.01 5.38 2.47
CA GLN A 380 -10.39 4.95 1.20
C GLN A 380 -8.85 4.97 1.30
N ASP A 381 -8.13 4.12 0.55
CA ASP A 381 -6.65 4.06 0.65
C ASP A 381 -6.01 5.39 0.20
N CYS A 382 -6.39 5.93 -0.96
CA CYS A 382 -5.79 7.15 -1.53
C CYS A 382 -6.83 8.20 -1.94
N PHE A 383 -7.80 7.81 -2.78
CA PHE A 383 -8.78 8.70 -3.39
C PHE A 383 -10.21 8.17 -3.21
N PRO A 384 -11.21 9.05 -3.25
CA PRO A 384 -12.59 8.73 -2.86
C PRO A 384 -13.31 7.74 -3.79
N VAL A 385 -12.95 7.69 -5.08
CA VAL A 385 -13.62 6.85 -6.10
C VAL A 385 -12.58 6.07 -6.89
N MET A 386 -12.89 4.83 -7.28
CA MET A 386 -12.11 4.09 -8.26
C MET A 386 -13.01 3.58 -9.40
N VAL A 387 -12.56 3.73 -10.64
CA VAL A 387 -13.27 3.27 -11.83
C VAL A 387 -12.51 2.15 -12.55
N LEU A 388 -13.24 1.25 -13.23
CA LEU A 388 -12.67 0.09 -13.94
C LEU A 388 -13.64 -0.41 -15.02
N SER A 389 -13.14 -0.88 -16.17
CA SER A 389 -14.00 -1.51 -17.19
C SER A 389 -14.13 -3.04 -17.02
N GLU A 390 -15.25 -3.61 -17.45
CA GLU A 390 -15.45 -5.06 -17.55
C GLU A 390 -14.43 -5.69 -18.50
N GLU A 391 -14.11 -4.98 -19.59
CA GLU A 391 -13.15 -5.41 -20.59
C GLU A 391 -11.72 -5.48 -20.03
N SER A 392 -11.34 -4.56 -19.13
CA SER A 392 -10.07 -4.65 -18.38
C SER A 392 -10.00 -5.95 -17.57
N THR A 393 -11.07 -6.31 -16.87
CA THR A 393 -11.12 -7.54 -16.06
C THR A 393 -11.07 -8.78 -16.95
N THR A 394 -11.84 -8.78 -18.04
CA THR A 394 -11.84 -9.86 -19.04
C THR A 394 -10.45 -10.05 -19.66
N ARG A 395 -9.76 -8.95 -19.97
CA ARG A 395 -8.40 -8.98 -20.51
C ARG A 395 -7.39 -9.57 -19.52
N ILE A 396 -7.54 -9.27 -18.22
CA ILE A 396 -6.71 -9.88 -17.16
C ILE A 396 -7.01 -11.37 -17.04
N GLU A 397 -8.28 -11.77 -17.07
CA GLU A 397 -8.68 -13.18 -17.05
C GLU A 397 -8.06 -13.97 -18.22
N GLN A 398 -8.07 -13.40 -19.43
CA GLN A 398 -7.40 -14.01 -20.59
C GLN A 398 -5.89 -14.20 -20.35
N GLU A 399 -5.21 -13.22 -19.74
CA GLU A 399 -3.80 -13.40 -19.35
C GLU A 399 -3.61 -14.47 -18.29
N VAL A 400 -4.53 -14.60 -17.33
CA VAL A 400 -4.49 -15.69 -16.34
C VAL A 400 -4.56 -17.04 -17.04
N ARG A 401 -5.47 -17.20 -18.02
CA ARG A 401 -5.64 -18.44 -18.78
C ARG A 401 -4.38 -18.84 -19.55
N ASN A 402 -3.63 -17.88 -20.10
CA ASN A 402 -2.36 -18.13 -20.79
C ASN A 402 -1.24 -18.68 -19.88
N HIS A 403 -1.44 -18.61 -18.56
CA HIS A 403 -0.45 -18.97 -17.55
C HIS A 403 -0.84 -20.18 -16.69
N ILE A 404 -1.94 -20.86 -17.00
CA ILE A 404 -2.38 -22.05 -16.28
C ILE A 404 -1.27 -23.11 -16.26
N GLY A 405 -1.06 -23.70 -15.08
CA GLY A 405 0.01 -24.68 -14.83
C GLY A 405 1.40 -24.05 -14.65
N LYS A 406 1.55 -22.72 -14.78
CA LYS A 406 2.83 -22.01 -14.67
C LYS A 406 2.83 -21.07 -13.47
N GLN A 407 3.98 -20.99 -12.78
CA GLN A 407 4.26 -19.95 -11.76
C GLN A 407 3.22 -19.82 -10.62
N GLY A 408 2.49 -20.91 -10.34
CA GLY A 408 1.47 -20.98 -9.30
C GLY A 408 0.07 -20.56 -9.73
N VAL A 409 -0.22 -20.46 -11.03
CA VAL A 409 -1.60 -20.37 -11.53
C VAL A 409 -2.17 -21.78 -11.63
N GLU A 410 -3.22 -22.04 -10.86
CA GLU A 410 -3.85 -23.35 -10.71
C GLU A 410 -4.76 -23.72 -11.90
N GLU A 411 -4.98 -25.02 -12.13
CA GLU A 411 -5.81 -25.54 -13.23
C GLU A 411 -7.29 -25.10 -13.13
N ARG A 412 -7.78 -24.77 -11.94
CA ARG A 412 -9.16 -24.29 -11.74
C ARG A 412 -9.50 -23.03 -12.55
N TRP A 413 -8.49 -22.20 -12.87
CA TRP A 413 -8.65 -21.00 -13.68
C TRP A 413 -9.00 -21.27 -15.16
N ARG A 414 -9.07 -22.55 -15.58
CA ARG A 414 -9.70 -22.91 -16.86
C ARG A 414 -11.19 -22.61 -16.88
N THR A 415 -11.85 -22.78 -15.73
CA THR A 415 -13.31 -22.67 -15.59
C THR A 415 -13.71 -21.51 -14.70
N ASP A 416 -12.90 -21.18 -13.69
CA ASP A 416 -13.19 -20.09 -12.77
C ASP A 416 -13.08 -18.73 -13.49
N SER A 417 -14.01 -17.82 -13.17
CA SER A 417 -13.99 -16.45 -13.65
C SER A 417 -13.25 -15.52 -12.68
N LEU A 418 -12.54 -14.53 -13.22
CA LEU A 418 -11.91 -13.47 -12.44
C LEU A 418 -12.96 -12.41 -12.09
N LEU A 419 -13.40 -12.42 -10.84
CA LEU A 419 -14.37 -11.46 -10.32
C LEU A 419 -13.79 -10.05 -10.24
N ILE A 420 -14.50 -9.07 -10.83
CA ILE A 420 -14.10 -7.65 -10.83
C ILE A 420 -14.07 -7.05 -9.42
N GLU A 421 -14.88 -7.60 -8.51
CA GLU A 421 -14.98 -7.25 -7.10
C GLU A 421 -13.64 -7.40 -6.36
N ARG A 422 -12.73 -8.26 -6.87
CA ARG A 422 -11.35 -8.38 -6.37
C ARG A 422 -10.60 -7.06 -6.45
N PHE A 423 -10.89 -6.23 -7.46
CA PHE A 423 -10.27 -4.92 -7.62
C PHE A 423 -10.95 -3.82 -6.81
N ARG A 424 -12.17 -4.07 -6.31
CA ARG A 424 -12.98 -3.15 -5.51
C ARG A 424 -13.24 -1.78 -6.17
N PRO A 425 -13.65 -1.73 -7.46
CA PRO A 425 -14.09 -0.48 -8.06
C PRO A 425 -15.33 0.06 -7.35
N ASN A 426 -15.60 1.33 -7.56
CA ASN A 426 -16.86 2.00 -7.24
C ASN A 426 -17.76 2.08 -8.46
N ILE A 427 -17.21 2.42 -9.63
CA ILE A 427 -17.96 2.49 -10.89
C ILE A 427 -17.34 1.52 -11.89
N VAL A 428 -18.17 0.69 -12.50
CA VAL A 428 -17.79 -0.23 -13.56
C VAL A 428 -18.39 0.19 -14.89
N PHE A 429 -17.59 0.17 -15.93
CA PHE A 429 -18.01 0.49 -17.30
C PHE A 429 -18.09 -0.74 -18.19
N GLN A 430 -19.00 -0.69 -19.15
CA GLN A 430 -19.07 -1.59 -20.29
C GLN A 430 -19.00 -0.78 -21.59
N GLY A 431 -18.39 -1.35 -22.63
CA GLY A 431 -18.22 -0.74 -23.94
C GLY A 431 -16.97 0.15 -24.08
N ALA A 432 -16.16 0.27 -23.01
CA ALA A 432 -14.98 1.12 -22.99
C ALA A 432 -13.80 0.54 -23.80
N GLY A 433 -13.71 -0.78 -23.85
CA GLY A 433 -12.51 -1.49 -24.31
C GLY A 433 -11.48 -1.68 -23.18
N PRO A 434 -10.57 -2.66 -23.32
CA PRO A 434 -9.67 -3.05 -22.24
C PRO A 434 -8.69 -1.93 -21.91
N PHE A 435 -8.70 -1.50 -20.66
CA PHE A 435 -7.87 -0.44 -20.08
C PHE A 435 -8.04 0.94 -20.73
N ALA A 436 -9.13 1.19 -21.44
CA ALA A 436 -9.38 2.49 -22.06
C ALA A 436 -9.44 3.61 -21.02
N GLU A 437 -9.92 3.31 -19.81
CA GLU A 437 -9.97 4.23 -18.68
C GLU A 437 -8.59 4.79 -18.28
N ASP A 438 -7.49 4.14 -18.67
CA ASP A 438 -6.14 4.67 -18.48
C ASP A 438 -5.90 5.98 -19.26
N GLY A 439 -6.63 6.22 -20.35
CA GLY A 439 -6.47 7.41 -21.17
C GLY A 439 -7.31 8.60 -20.73
N TRP A 440 -8.35 8.37 -19.92
CA TRP A 440 -9.35 9.38 -19.61
C TRP A 440 -8.88 10.32 -18.50
N LYS A 441 -9.28 11.58 -18.62
CA LYS A 441 -8.99 12.67 -17.67
C LYS A 441 -10.23 13.07 -16.88
N GLN A 442 -11.37 13.10 -17.54
CA GLN A 442 -12.64 13.47 -16.93
C GLN A 442 -13.74 12.55 -17.44
N ILE A 443 -14.73 12.29 -16.60
CA ILE A 443 -15.94 11.55 -16.94
C ILE A 443 -17.16 12.36 -16.51
N ARG A 444 -18.17 12.42 -17.39
CA ARG A 444 -19.52 12.89 -17.11
C ARG A 444 -20.52 11.75 -17.32
N PHE A 445 -21.46 11.62 -16.39
CA PHE A 445 -22.52 10.61 -16.43
C PHE A 445 -23.81 11.24 -16.97
N GLY A 446 -24.13 10.98 -18.24
CA GLY A 446 -25.22 11.64 -18.97
C GLY A 446 -25.10 13.18 -18.89
N ASP A 447 -26.19 13.84 -18.50
CA ASP A 447 -26.22 15.29 -18.19
C ASP A 447 -25.91 15.59 -16.71
N GLY A 448 -25.49 14.57 -15.95
CA GLY A 448 -25.35 14.59 -14.49
C GLY A 448 -23.92 14.89 -14.00
N PRO A 449 -23.49 14.22 -12.91
CA PRO A 449 -22.28 14.57 -12.20
C PRO A 449 -21.01 14.32 -13.02
N VAL A 450 -19.93 15.00 -12.61
CA VAL A 450 -18.62 14.93 -13.25
C VAL A 450 -17.58 14.46 -12.24
N ILE A 451 -16.68 13.58 -12.67
CA ILE A 451 -15.51 13.14 -11.89
C ILE A 451 -14.22 13.38 -12.67
N ASN A 452 -13.15 13.76 -11.98
CA ASN A 452 -11.80 13.85 -12.53
C ASN A 452 -11.00 12.60 -12.19
N LEU A 453 -10.27 12.07 -13.17
CA LEU A 453 -9.40 10.91 -13.03
C LEU A 453 -7.99 11.41 -12.71
N VAL A 454 -7.54 11.14 -11.49
CA VAL A 454 -6.37 11.82 -10.92
C VAL A 454 -5.15 10.93 -10.77
N SER A 455 -5.33 9.61 -10.65
CA SER A 455 -4.21 8.70 -10.35
C SER A 455 -4.45 7.29 -10.87
N LYS A 456 -3.42 6.63 -11.39
CA LYS A 456 -3.49 5.20 -11.74
C LYS A 456 -3.53 4.37 -10.47
N CYS A 457 -4.46 3.41 -10.39
CA CYS A 457 -4.61 2.63 -9.17
C CYS A 457 -3.54 1.54 -9.10
N ASN A 458 -2.44 1.81 -8.37
CA ASN A 458 -1.42 0.80 -8.09
C ASN A 458 -2.02 -0.34 -7.28
N ARG A 459 -1.79 -1.58 -7.72
CA ARG A 459 -2.37 -2.75 -7.05
C ARG A 459 -1.45 -3.26 -5.96
N CYS A 460 -2.07 -3.64 -4.85
CA CYS A 460 -1.46 -4.45 -3.78
C CYS A 460 -1.88 -5.93 -3.95
N LEU A 461 -1.68 -6.74 -2.91
CA LEU A 461 -2.04 -8.16 -2.90
C LEU A 461 -3.52 -8.44 -2.57
N LEU A 462 -4.32 -7.42 -2.23
CA LEU A 462 -5.73 -7.60 -1.90
C LEU A 462 -6.54 -8.28 -3.02
N PRO A 463 -6.34 -7.98 -4.32
CA PRO A 463 -7.08 -8.65 -5.39
C PRO A 463 -6.87 -10.17 -5.46
N ASN A 464 -5.85 -10.71 -4.80
CA ASN A 464 -5.67 -12.15 -4.70
C ASN A 464 -6.67 -12.81 -3.76
N VAL A 465 -7.36 -12.06 -2.91
CA VAL A 465 -8.41 -12.59 -2.05
C VAL A 465 -9.67 -12.80 -2.88
N ASP A 466 -10.18 -14.02 -2.87
CA ASP A 466 -11.45 -14.38 -3.47
C ASP A 466 -12.61 -13.79 -2.65
N PRO A 467 -13.45 -12.90 -3.23
CA PRO A 467 -14.50 -12.21 -2.49
C PRO A 467 -15.66 -13.12 -2.08
N VAL A 468 -15.75 -14.33 -2.65
CA VAL A 468 -16.79 -15.31 -2.32
C VAL A 468 -16.28 -16.33 -1.30
N LYS A 469 -15.02 -16.77 -1.44
CA LYS A 469 -14.44 -17.80 -0.56
C LYS A 469 -13.70 -17.25 0.64
N GLY A 470 -13.25 -15.98 0.60
CA GLY A 470 -12.40 -15.43 1.65
C GLY A 470 -11.01 -16.07 1.68
N GLU A 471 -10.58 -16.67 0.58
CA GLU A 471 -9.30 -17.36 0.45
C GLU A 471 -8.36 -16.60 -0.48
N ARG A 472 -7.06 -16.68 -0.20
CA ARG A 472 -6.06 -15.97 -1.01
C ARG A 472 -5.43 -16.89 -2.05
N ASP A 473 -5.59 -16.50 -3.31
CA ASP A 473 -4.86 -17.05 -4.44
C ASP A 473 -3.37 -16.76 -4.38
N LYS A 474 -2.54 -17.78 -4.62
CA LYS A 474 -1.07 -17.64 -4.57
C LYS A 474 -0.51 -16.74 -5.67
N ALA A 475 -1.12 -16.78 -6.87
CA ALA A 475 -0.61 -16.06 -8.04
C ALA A 475 -1.59 -15.04 -8.62
N VAL A 476 -2.88 -15.35 -8.68
CA VAL A 476 -3.88 -14.58 -9.44
C VAL A 476 -4.56 -13.52 -8.57
N PRO A 477 -4.80 -12.29 -9.08
CA PRO A 477 -4.32 -11.77 -10.36
C PRO A 477 -2.93 -11.12 -10.26
N TYR A 478 -2.40 -10.88 -9.06
CA TYR A 478 -1.24 -9.99 -8.86
C TYR A 478 0.00 -10.36 -9.69
N LYS A 479 0.44 -11.64 -9.68
CA LYS A 479 1.61 -12.06 -10.46
C LYS A 479 1.42 -11.92 -11.97
N ILE A 480 0.17 -11.97 -12.43
CA ILE A 480 -0.16 -11.86 -13.85
C ILE A 480 -0.17 -10.40 -14.26
N ILE A 481 -0.87 -9.53 -13.53
CA ILE A 481 -0.87 -8.09 -13.82
C ILE A 481 0.53 -7.46 -13.69
N MET A 482 1.39 -7.97 -12.80
CA MET A 482 2.80 -7.56 -12.73
C MET A 482 3.55 -7.66 -14.07
N LYS A 483 3.16 -8.60 -14.95
CA LYS A 483 3.89 -8.85 -16.20
C LYS A 483 3.58 -7.85 -17.30
N PHE A 484 2.39 -7.26 -17.30
CA PHE A 484 1.92 -6.45 -18.44
C PHE A 484 1.25 -5.14 -18.04
N ARG A 485 1.04 -4.90 -16.74
CA ARG A 485 0.44 -3.66 -16.20
C ARG A 485 1.41 -2.84 -15.34
N THR A 486 2.66 -3.28 -15.24
CA THR A 486 3.75 -2.51 -14.60
C THR A 486 4.24 -1.41 -15.54
N GLY A 487 4.58 -0.24 -14.99
CA GLY A 487 5.04 0.92 -15.75
C GLY A 487 3.92 1.82 -16.30
N VAL A 488 2.65 1.48 -16.05
CA VAL A 488 1.49 2.31 -16.43
C VAL A 488 1.44 3.60 -15.62
N ASP A 489 1.81 3.55 -14.35
CA ASP A 489 1.97 4.74 -13.51
C ASP A 489 3.39 5.32 -13.70
N PRO A 490 3.53 6.57 -14.16
CA PRO A 490 4.84 7.20 -14.34
C PRO A 490 5.57 7.43 -13.01
N VAL A 491 4.85 7.52 -11.89
CA VAL A 491 5.42 7.72 -10.56
C VAL A 491 5.87 6.38 -9.98
N ASN A 492 4.95 5.42 -9.83
CA ASN A 492 5.25 4.09 -9.29
C ASN A 492 5.48 3.04 -10.37
N LYS A 493 6.54 3.23 -11.18
CA LYS A 493 6.86 2.39 -12.35
C LYS A 493 6.98 0.89 -12.06
N MET A 494 7.28 0.50 -10.83
CA MET A 494 7.46 -0.90 -10.42
C MET A 494 6.19 -1.57 -9.92
N LYS A 495 5.07 -0.85 -9.83
CA LYS A 495 3.77 -1.39 -9.40
C LYS A 495 2.86 -1.59 -10.61
N PRO A 496 2.05 -2.66 -10.62
CA PRO A 496 1.07 -2.87 -11.67
C PRO A 496 -0.17 -2.02 -11.39
N CYS A 497 -0.81 -1.48 -12.44
CA CYS A 497 -2.00 -0.65 -12.31
C CYS A 497 -3.23 -1.32 -12.94
N VAL A 498 -4.34 -1.30 -12.21
CA VAL A 498 -5.66 -1.76 -12.70
C VAL A 498 -6.73 -0.82 -12.13
N GLY A 499 -7.45 -0.16 -13.03
CA GLY A 499 -8.40 0.90 -12.70
C GLY A 499 -7.72 2.24 -12.43
N VAL A 500 -8.55 3.27 -12.35
CA VAL A 500 -8.11 4.65 -12.18
C VAL A 500 -8.88 5.28 -11.02
N ASN A 501 -8.14 5.97 -10.17
CA ASN A 501 -8.66 6.70 -9.03
C ASN A 501 -9.23 8.05 -9.50
N ALA A 502 -10.37 8.44 -8.96
CA ALA A 502 -11.10 9.62 -9.34
C ALA A 502 -11.61 10.41 -8.13
N VAL A 503 -11.92 11.68 -8.38
CA VAL A 503 -12.49 12.62 -7.42
C VAL A 503 -13.75 13.26 -8.01
N PRO A 504 -14.84 13.38 -7.24
CA PRO A 504 -16.02 14.12 -7.68
C PRO A 504 -15.75 15.61 -7.82
N LEU A 505 -16.24 16.21 -8.91
CA LEU A 505 -16.24 17.68 -9.11
C LEU A 505 -17.59 18.30 -8.78
N SER A 506 -18.66 17.51 -8.80
CA SER A 506 -20.00 17.94 -8.44
C SER A 506 -20.73 16.83 -7.69
N GLU A 507 -21.60 17.24 -6.78
CA GLU A 507 -22.60 16.33 -6.23
C GLU A 507 -23.62 15.98 -7.31
N GLY A 508 -24.25 14.82 -7.17
CA GLY A 508 -25.23 14.32 -8.11
C GLY A 508 -25.35 12.82 -8.01
N GLU A 509 -26.30 12.25 -8.73
CA GLU A 509 -26.53 10.82 -8.71
C GLU A 509 -25.99 10.18 -9.98
N VAL A 510 -25.38 9.01 -9.84
CA VAL A 510 -25.00 8.13 -10.94
C VAL A 510 -25.83 6.86 -10.86
N ARG A 511 -26.26 6.37 -12.01
CA ARG A 511 -27.16 5.23 -12.15
C ARG A 511 -26.55 4.18 -13.08
N VAL A 512 -26.85 2.92 -12.79
CA VAL A 512 -26.58 1.84 -13.74
C VAL A 512 -27.34 2.13 -15.03
N GLY A 513 -26.66 2.01 -16.16
CA GLY A 513 -27.16 2.32 -17.50
C GLY A 513 -26.81 3.73 -17.99
N ASP A 514 -26.33 4.64 -17.13
CA ASP A 514 -25.93 5.98 -17.55
C ASP A 514 -24.90 5.93 -18.67
N VAL A 515 -25.09 6.78 -19.68
CA VAL A 515 -24.12 6.98 -20.76
C VAL A 515 -22.92 7.72 -20.20
N VAL A 516 -21.73 7.28 -20.57
CA VAL A 516 -20.46 7.84 -20.08
C VAL A 516 -19.82 8.67 -21.19
N HIS A 517 -19.70 9.96 -20.95
CA HIS A 517 -18.92 10.87 -21.77
C HIS A 517 -17.56 11.07 -21.10
N TRP A 518 -16.46 10.92 -21.83
CA TRP A 518 -15.11 11.14 -21.30
C TRP A 518 -14.36 12.21 -22.09
N GLU A 519 -13.24 12.67 -21.55
CA GLU A 519 -12.22 13.50 -22.22
C GLU A 519 -10.81 12.92 -22.06
#